data_AF-A0A537YFW0-F1
#
_entry.id   AF-A0A537YFW0-F1
#
_cell.length_a   1.000
_cell.length_b   1.000
_cell.length_c   1.000
_cell.angle_alpha   90.00
_cell.angle_beta   90.00
_cell.angle_gamma   90.00
#
_symmetry.space_group_name_H-M   'P 1'
#
loop_
_entity.id
_entity.type
_entity.pdbx_description
1 polymer ?
#
loop_
_entity_poly.entity_id
_entity_poly.type
_entity_poly.pdbx_seq_one_letter_code
_entity_poly.pdbx_strand_id
1 'polypeptide(L)'
;MLLGVVAFGIAAAQVAFEFSLGTLRQLLVRQPRRPVLLSGKGLAILTFLAGAVICSGIGGGVAAVVMAHVRGIPTTAWTSSAGIADTGHALGDVALAVTGYGVLGMLAGVILRSPAPAAVVGFVYLLPFEGIFSAVVKGSDRWLPGQVLSAISEGGTTSVTFSHALGTATVYTVIAAALGTVLFTTRDVTA
;
A
#
# COMPACT_ATOMS: atom_id res chain seq x y z
N MET A 1 -7.70 6.57 -2.40
CA MET A 1 -8.19 5.90 -1.17
C MET A 1 -8.58 4.42 -1.33
N LEU A 2 -9.61 4.04 -2.11
CA LEU A 2 -10.09 2.64 -2.18
C LEU A 2 -9.01 1.62 -2.58
N LEU A 3 -8.15 1.96 -3.55
CA LEU A 3 -7.01 1.13 -3.96
C LEU A 3 -6.07 0.83 -2.78
N GLY A 4 -5.80 1.84 -1.94
CA GLY A 4 -4.95 1.72 -0.75
C GLY A 4 -5.53 0.79 0.32
N VAL A 5 -6.85 0.82 0.51
CA VAL A 5 -7.56 -0.07 1.45
C VAL A 5 -7.44 -1.53 1.01
N VAL A 6 -7.63 -1.79 -0.29
CA VAL A 6 -7.51 -3.14 -0.86
C VAL A 6 -6.06 -3.64 -0.77
N ALA A 7 -5.08 -2.80 -1.11
CA ALA A 7 -3.66 -3.15 -1.00
C ALA A 7 -3.26 -3.45 0.46
N PHE A 8 -3.70 -2.61 1.40
CA PHE A 8 -3.51 -2.83 2.84
C PHE A 8 -4.14 -4.16 3.26
N GLY A 9 -5.40 -4.40 2.90
CA GLY A 9 -6.14 -5.61 3.30
C GLY A 9 -5.51 -6.89 2.75
N ILE A 10 -5.08 -6.88 1.49
CA ILE A 10 -4.38 -8.01 0.87
C ILE A 10 -3.06 -8.27 1.60
N ALA A 11 -2.23 -7.24 1.79
CA ALA A 11 -0.95 -7.40 2.48
C ALA A 11 -1.12 -7.92 3.92
N ALA A 12 -2.10 -7.36 4.64
CA ALA A 12 -2.42 -7.76 6.01
C ALA A 12 -2.92 -9.21 6.09
N ALA A 13 -3.82 -9.61 5.19
CA ALA A 13 -4.33 -10.97 5.12
C ALA A 13 -3.23 -11.98 4.79
N GLN A 14 -2.38 -11.69 3.80
CA GLN A 14 -1.28 -12.56 3.39
C GLN A 14 -0.32 -12.88 4.55
N VAL A 15 0.04 -11.86 5.33
CA VAL A 15 0.89 -12.05 6.52
C VAL A 15 0.15 -12.79 7.63
N ALA A 16 -1.12 -12.46 7.86
CA ALA A 16 -1.91 -13.07 8.92
C ALA A 16 -2.25 -14.56 8.67
N PHE A 17 -2.38 -14.98 7.41
CA PHE A 17 -2.64 -16.37 7.05
C PHE A 17 -1.55 -17.31 7.54
N GLU A 18 -0.31 -16.85 7.63
CA GLU A 18 0.81 -17.66 8.09
C GLU A 18 0.74 -17.99 9.57
N PHE A 19 0.25 -17.04 10.36
CA PHE A 19 -0.01 -17.24 11.78
C PHE A 19 -1.22 -18.15 11.98
N SER A 20 -2.28 -17.97 11.18
CA SER A 20 -3.50 -18.76 11.30
C SER A 20 -3.35 -20.22 10.84
N LEU A 21 -2.53 -20.48 9.83
CA LEU A 21 -2.35 -21.81 9.24
C LEU A 21 -1.17 -22.59 9.87
N GLY A 22 -0.42 -21.98 10.81
CA GLY A 22 0.72 -22.61 11.47
C GLY A 22 1.93 -22.89 10.54
N THR A 23 1.91 -22.37 9.30
CA THR A 23 2.94 -22.62 8.29
C THR A 23 4.30 -21.99 8.64
N LEU A 24 4.32 -21.00 9.53
CA LEU A 24 5.54 -20.40 10.06
C LEU A 24 6.51 -21.43 10.64
N ARG A 25 5.99 -22.48 11.29
CA ARG A 25 6.85 -23.52 11.88
C ARG A 25 7.59 -24.31 10.80
N GLN A 26 6.92 -24.64 9.70
CA GLN A 26 7.54 -25.34 8.57
C GLN A 26 8.58 -24.46 7.85
N LEU A 27 8.33 -23.15 7.77
CA LEU A 27 9.27 -22.19 7.15
C LEU A 27 10.52 -21.96 8.01
N LEU A 28 10.36 -21.84 9.32
CA LEU A 28 11.48 -21.62 10.25
C LEU A 28 12.42 -22.83 10.38
N VAL A 29 11.92 -24.05 10.16
CA VAL A 29 12.75 -25.26 10.09
C VAL A 29 13.68 -25.22 8.88
N ARG A 30 13.23 -24.65 7.75
CA ARG A 30 14.05 -24.53 6.54
C ARG A 30 14.98 -23.33 6.55
N GLN A 31 14.59 -22.23 7.21
CA GLN A 31 15.39 -21.02 7.27
C GLN A 31 15.38 -20.41 8.68
N PRO A 32 16.41 -20.67 9.51
CA PRO A 32 16.44 -20.22 10.91
C PRO A 32 16.63 -18.71 11.07
N ARG A 33 17.07 -18.01 10.01
CA ARG A 33 17.25 -16.55 10.00
C ARG A 33 15.91 -15.83 9.81
N ARG A 34 15.15 -15.70 10.91
CA ARG A 34 13.87 -14.99 11.03
C ARG A 34 13.77 -13.65 10.25
N PRO A 35 14.71 -12.70 10.38
CA PRO A 35 14.58 -11.41 9.70
C PRO A 35 14.74 -11.53 8.18
N VAL A 36 15.56 -12.47 7.69
CA VAL A 36 15.78 -12.67 6.24
C VAL A 36 14.54 -13.28 5.58
N LEU A 37 13.86 -14.19 6.27
CA LEU A 37 12.60 -14.77 5.82
C LEU A 37 11.51 -13.69 5.72
N LEU A 38 11.36 -12.87 6.76
CA LEU A 38 10.37 -11.79 6.81
C LEU A 38 10.64 -10.76 5.71
N SER A 39 11.89 -10.31 5.54
CA SER A 39 12.25 -9.30 4.53
C SER A 39 12.05 -9.82 3.11
N GLY A 40 12.45 -11.06 2.83
CA GLY A 40 12.25 -11.67 1.50
C GLY A 40 10.78 -11.79 1.15
N LYS A 41 9.95 -12.20 2.11
CA LYS A 41 8.50 -12.30 1.91
C LYS A 41 7.82 -10.94 1.80
N GLY A 42 8.20 -9.99 2.63
CA GLY A 42 7.72 -8.62 2.55
C GLY A 42 8.03 -8.01 1.18
N LEU A 43 9.25 -8.17 0.68
CA LEU A 43 9.63 -7.74 -0.67
C LEU A 43 8.81 -8.44 -1.76
N ALA A 44 8.53 -9.73 -1.63
CA ALA A 44 7.69 -10.44 -2.58
C ALA A 44 6.25 -9.88 -2.62
N ILE A 45 5.64 -9.64 -1.46
CA ILE A 45 4.29 -9.06 -1.36
C ILE A 45 4.26 -7.65 -1.95
N LEU A 46 5.25 -6.81 -1.60
CA LEU A 46 5.33 -5.43 -2.10
C LEU A 46 5.53 -5.38 -3.61
N THR A 47 6.42 -6.21 -4.15
CA THR A 47 6.68 -6.28 -5.59
C THR A 47 5.45 -6.78 -6.34
N PHE A 48 4.74 -7.77 -5.79
CA PHE A 48 3.48 -8.26 -6.36
C PHE A 48 2.41 -7.16 -6.39
N LEU A 49 2.22 -6.44 -5.29
CA LEU A 49 1.23 -5.35 -5.21
C LEU A 49 1.57 -4.21 -6.18
N ALA A 50 2.83 -3.80 -6.24
CA ALA A 50 3.30 -2.78 -7.19
C ALA A 50 3.07 -3.24 -8.64
N GLY A 51 3.46 -4.47 -8.98
CA GLY A 51 3.25 -5.04 -10.31
C GLY A 51 1.77 -5.16 -10.68
N ALA A 52 0.93 -5.61 -9.77
CA ALA A 52 -0.51 -5.73 -10.01
C ALA A 52 -1.15 -4.37 -10.31
N VAL A 53 -0.73 -3.32 -9.61
CA VAL A 53 -1.22 -1.95 -9.82
C VAL A 53 -0.73 -1.37 -11.14
N ILE A 54 0.53 -1.61 -11.51
CA ILE A 54 1.07 -1.22 -12.82
C ILE A 54 0.29 -1.90 -13.94
N CYS A 55 0.09 -3.23 -13.86
CA CYS A 55 -0.70 -3.98 -14.84
C CYS A 55 -2.15 -3.47 -14.92
N SER A 56 -2.78 -3.20 -13.77
CA SER A 56 -4.13 -2.64 -13.70
C SER A 56 -4.21 -1.26 -14.35
N GLY A 57 -3.24 -0.38 -14.08
CA GLY A 57 -3.19 0.96 -14.65
C GLY A 57 -2.92 0.95 -16.16
N ILE A 58 -2.06 0.05 -16.66
CA ILE A 58 -1.87 -0.16 -18.10
C ILE A 58 -3.18 -0.64 -18.74
N GLY A 59 -3.84 -1.64 -18.14
CA GLY A 59 -5.13 -2.14 -18.62
C GLY A 59 -6.21 -1.05 -18.68
N GLY A 60 -6.28 -0.22 -17.63
CA GLY A 60 -7.17 0.94 -17.57
C GLY A 60 -6.85 2.00 -18.64
N GLY A 61 -5.56 2.28 -18.85
CA GLY A 61 -5.11 3.22 -19.88
C GLY A 61 -5.46 2.75 -21.30
N VAL A 62 -5.25 1.47 -21.60
CA VAL A 62 -5.66 0.87 -22.88
C VAL A 62 -7.17 0.95 -23.07
N ALA A 63 -7.96 0.58 -22.06
CA ALA A 63 -9.41 0.67 -22.11
C ALA A 63 -9.90 2.12 -22.33
N ALA A 64 -9.26 3.10 -21.68
CA ALA A 64 -9.57 4.51 -21.84
C ALA A 64 -9.33 5.00 -23.28
N VAL A 65 -8.20 4.62 -23.90
CA VAL A 65 -7.89 4.97 -25.30
C VAL A 65 -8.89 4.34 -26.27
N VAL A 66 -9.21 3.06 -26.08
CA VAL A 66 -10.21 2.35 -26.90
C VAL A 66 -11.57 3.03 -26.81
N MET A 67 -12.02 3.37 -25.59
CA MET A 67 -13.32 4.02 -25.39
C MET A 67 -13.35 5.45 -25.95
N ALA A 68 -12.25 6.20 -25.81
CA ALA A 68 -12.12 7.53 -26.38
C ALA A 68 -12.23 7.50 -27.91
N HIS A 69 -11.65 6.48 -28.56
CA HIS A 69 -11.76 6.29 -30.00
C HIS A 69 -13.22 5.99 -30.43
N VAL A 70 -13.91 5.10 -29.71
CA VAL A 70 -15.33 4.79 -29.95
C VAL A 70 -16.24 6.01 -29.76
N ARG A 71 -15.87 6.92 -28.85
CA ARG A 71 -16.65 8.14 -28.53
C ARG A 71 -16.22 9.37 -29.35
N GLY A 72 -15.21 9.26 -30.22
CA GLY A 72 -14.71 10.38 -31.02
C GLY A 72 -14.01 11.49 -30.22
N ILE A 73 -13.47 11.17 -29.06
CA ILE A 73 -12.75 12.14 -28.19
C ILE A 73 -11.31 12.27 -28.69
N PRO A 74 -10.78 13.48 -28.91
CA PRO A 74 -9.40 13.67 -29.36
C PRO A 74 -8.40 13.25 -28.27
N THR A 75 -7.54 12.27 -28.58
CA THR A 75 -6.51 11.72 -27.67
C THR A 75 -5.09 12.19 -27.97
N THR A 76 -4.92 13.18 -28.85
CA THR A 76 -3.60 13.68 -29.30
C THR A 76 -2.74 14.23 -28.17
N ALA A 77 -3.36 14.82 -27.14
CA ALA A 77 -2.66 15.27 -25.94
C ALA A 77 -2.16 14.09 -25.08
N TRP A 78 -2.88 12.96 -25.08
CA TRP A 78 -2.58 11.80 -24.24
C TRP A 78 -1.42 10.97 -24.80
N THR A 79 -1.31 10.89 -26.13
CA THR A 79 -0.23 10.18 -26.83
C THR A 79 1.01 11.04 -27.08
N SER A 80 0.97 12.32 -26.68
CA SER A 80 2.14 13.20 -26.70
C SER A 80 3.22 12.70 -25.74
N SER A 81 4.49 13.04 -25.99
CA SER A 81 5.60 12.67 -25.09
C SER A 81 5.38 13.18 -23.66
N ALA A 82 4.79 14.38 -23.52
CA ALA A 82 4.44 14.96 -22.23
C ALA A 82 3.30 14.18 -21.54
N GLY A 83 2.25 13.80 -22.28
CA GLY A 83 1.13 13.02 -21.74
C GLY A 83 1.54 11.62 -21.30
N ILE A 84 2.42 10.96 -22.06
CA ILE A 84 2.98 9.65 -21.70
C ILE A 84 3.87 9.78 -20.45
N ALA A 85 4.72 10.80 -20.38
CA ALA A 85 5.57 11.04 -19.21
C ALA A 85 4.73 11.29 -17.95
N ASP A 86 3.71 12.15 -18.04
CA ASP A 86 2.80 12.48 -16.93
C ASP A 86 2.03 11.24 -16.46
N THR A 87 1.51 10.44 -17.39
CA THR A 87 0.87 9.15 -17.09
C THR A 87 1.84 8.20 -16.40
N GLY A 88 3.11 8.15 -16.84
CA GLY A 88 4.15 7.34 -16.22
C GLY A 88 4.48 7.78 -14.79
N HIS A 89 4.55 9.10 -14.53
CA HIS A 89 4.73 9.65 -13.19
C HIS A 89 3.56 9.30 -12.28
N ALA A 90 2.32 9.52 -12.73
CA ALA A 90 1.13 9.15 -11.97
C ALA A 90 1.09 7.65 -11.65
N LEU A 91 1.45 6.79 -12.60
CA LEU A 91 1.52 5.33 -12.38
C LEU A 91 2.57 4.97 -11.32
N GLY A 92 3.73 5.63 -11.36
CA GLY A 92 4.81 5.48 -10.40
C GLY A 92 4.41 5.91 -9.00
N ASP A 93 3.76 7.07 -8.87
CA ASP A 93 3.29 7.60 -7.60
C ASP A 93 2.22 6.71 -6.95
N VAL A 94 1.29 6.18 -7.76
CA VAL A 94 0.30 5.21 -7.29
C VAL A 94 0.97 3.91 -6.84
N ALA A 95 1.96 3.41 -7.59
CA ALA A 95 2.72 2.22 -7.20
C ALA A 95 3.47 2.43 -5.87
N LEU A 96 4.09 3.59 -5.68
CA LEU A 96 4.74 3.98 -4.43
C LEU A 96 3.75 4.04 -3.27
N ALA A 97 2.61 4.72 -3.46
CA ALA A 97 1.56 4.79 -2.44
C ALA A 97 1.09 3.39 -2.02
N VAL A 98 0.89 2.49 -2.98
CA VAL A 98 0.47 1.10 -2.76
C VAL A 98 1.50 0.31 -1.95
N THR A 99 2.78 0.51 -2.21
CA THR A 99 3.83 -0.13 -1.38
C THR A 99 3.77 0.39 0.06
N GLY A 100 3.50 1.68 0.28
CA GLY A 100 3.31 2.25 1.61
C GLY A 100 2.12 1.64 2.36
N TYR A 101 0.96 1.54 1.70
CA TYR A 101 -0.20 0.83 2.25
C TYR A 101 0.09 -0.64 2.53
N GLY A 102 0.87 -1.30 1.65
CA GLY A 102 1.30 -2.68 1.82
C GLY A 102 2.13 -2.88 3.09
N VAL A 103 3.10 -2.00 3.36
CA VAL A 103 3.92 -2.09 4.59
C VAL A 103 3.07 -1.91 5.85
N LEU A 104 2.14 -0.94 5.85
CA LEU A 104 1.22 -0.74 6.98
C LEU A 104 0.31 -1.96 7.18
N GLY A 105 -0.18 -2.55 6.08
CA GLY A 105 -0.98 -3.77 6.10
C GLY A 105 -0.20 -4.94 6.69
N MET A 106 1.06 -5.14 6.27
CA MET A 106 1.92 -6.19 6.82
C MET A 106 2.13 -6.03 8.32
N LEU A 107 2.37 -4.82 8.82
CA LEU A 107 2.48 -4.56 10.25
C LEU A 107 1.19 -4.96 10.99
N ALA A 108 0.02 -4.56 10.47
CA ALA A 108 -1.27 -4.95 11.05
C ALA A 108 -1.47 -6.46 11.06
N GLY A 109 -1.05 -7.16 9.98
CA GLY A 109 -1.06 -8.62 9.90
C GLY A 109 -0.20 -9.29 10.97
N VAL A 110 1.01 -8.78 11.22
CA VAL A 110 1.91 -9.28 12.29
C VAL A 110 1.31 -9.07 13.68
N ILE A 111 0.65 -7.94 13.90
CA ILE A 111 0.04 -7.60 15.20
C ILE A 111 -1.19 -8.47 15.47
N LEU A 112 -2.10 -8.56 14.50
CA LEU A 112 -3.43 -9.17 14.68
C LEU A 112 -3.42 -10.70 14.54
N ARG A 113 -2.44 -11.27 13.81
CA ARG A 113 -2.25 -12.73 13.63
C ARG A 113 -3.48 -13.50 13.11
N SER A 114 -4.50 -12.80 12.62
CA SER A 114 -5.74 -13.38 12.09
C SER A 114 -6.18 -12.62 10.84
N PRO A 115 -6.45 -13.31 9.70
CA PRO A 115 -6.73 -12.66 8.42
C PRO A 115 -7.97 -11.79 8.41
N ALA A 116 -9.06 -12.26 9.03
CA ALA A 116 -10.33 -11.55 9.05
C ALA A 116 -10.25 -10.19 9.77
N PRO A 117 -9.80 -10.09 11.04
CA PRO A 117 -9.66 -8.80 11.71
C PRO A 117 -8.57 -7.94 11.08
N ALA A 118 -7.51 -8.52 10.52
CA ALA A 118 -6.45 -7.77 9.85
C ALA A 118 -6.95 -7.00 8.62
N ALA A 119 -7.80 -7.63 7.80
CA ALA A 119 -8.43 -6.95 6.68
C ALA A 119 -9.44 -5.89 7.14
N VAL A 120 -10.29 -6.20 8.12
CA VAL A 120 -11.33 -5.29 8.63
C VAL A 120 -10.75 -4.03 9.23
N VAL A 121 -9.63 -4.13 9.97
CA VAL A 121 -8.96 -2.95 10.55
C VAL A 121 -8.54 -1.96 9.47
N GLY A 122 -8.05 -2.44 8.33
CA GLY A 122 -7.73 -1.57 7.19
C GLY A 122 -8.95 -0.82 6.67
N PHE A 123 -10.04 -1.54 6.45
CA PHE A 123 -11.30 -0.93 6.01
C PHE A 123 -11.82 0.12 7.00
N VAL A 124 -11.85 -0.19 8.30
CA VAL A 124 -12.40 0.71 9.32
C VAL A 124 -11.48 1.91 9.58
N TYR A 125 -10.16 1.71 9.57
CA TYR A 125 -9.22 2.79 9.85
C TYR A 125 -9.14 3.78 8.67
N LEU A 126 -8.94 3.28 7.45
CA LEU A 126 -8.71 4.16 6.30
C LEU A 126 -9.97 4.84 5.78
N LEU A 127 -11.15 4.22 5.89
CA LEU A 127 -12.39 4.79 5.33
C LEU A 127 -13.11 5.67 6.35
N PRO A 128 -13.83 5.14 7.36
CA PRO A 128 -14.60 6.00 8.26
C PRO A 128 -13.71 6.78 9.22
N PHE A 129 -12.68 6.16 9.81
CA PHE A 129 -11.92 6.83 10.87
C PHE A 129 -11.12 8.02 10.32
N GLU A 130 -10.23 7.80 9.35
CA GLU A 130 -9.46 8.90 8.76
C GLU A 130 -10.34 9.90 8.01
N GLY A 131 -11.38 9.44 7.30
CA GLY A 131 -12.28 10.31 6.56
C GLY A 131 -13.05 11.28 7.47
N ILE A 132 -13.58 10.79 8.60
CA ILE A 132 -14.29 11.62 9.58
C ILE A 132 -13.30 12.54 10.30
N PHE A 133 -12.13 12.04 10.68
CA PHE A 133 -11.15 12.83 11.43
C PHE A 133 -10.60 14.01 10.61
N SER A 134 -10.35 13.78 9.32
CA SER A 134 -9.99 14.81 8.34
C SER A 134 -11.07 15.89 8.23
N ALA A 135 -12.35 15.47 8.18
CA ALA A 135 -13.48 16.39 8.07
C ALA A 135 -13.69 17.25 9.33
N VAL A 136 -13.39 16.69 10.51
CA VAL A 136 -13.62 17.36 11.81
C VAL A 136 -12.45 18.27 12.20
N VAL A 137 -11.21 17.86 11.94
CA VAL A 137 -10.01 18.60 12.38
C VAL A 137 -9.18 19.04 11.18
N LYS A 138 -9.39 20.30 10.78
CA LYS A 138 -8.69 20.93 9.65
C LYS A 138 -7.16 20.87 9.84
N GLY A 139 -6.46 20.36 8.83
CA GLY A 139 -5.01 20.22 8.85
C GLY A 139 -4.49 18.93 9.51
N SER A 140 -5.36 17.95 9.77
CA SER A 140 -4.95 16.60 10.21
C SER A 140 -4.45 15.72 9.05
N ASP A 141 -4.82 16.05 7.82
CA ASP A 141 -4.52 15.28 6.60
C ASP A 141 -3.02 15.07 6.37
N ARG A 142 -2.19 16.00 6.85
CA ARG A 142 -0.71 15.94 6.78
C ARG A 142 -0.07 14.90 7.71
N TRP A 143 -0.80 14.39 8.69
CA TRP A 143 -0.30 13.42 9.68
C TRP A 143 -1.00 12.07 9.61
N LEU A 144 -2.16 11.99 8.97
CA LEU A 144 -2.90 10.74 8.83
C LEU A 144 -2.23 9.88 7.74
N PRO A 145 -1.77 8.66 8.04
CA PRO A 145 -0.97 7.87 7.11
C PRO A 145 -1.76 7.50 5.84
N GLY A 146 -3.07 7.27 5.93
CA GLY A 146 -3.89 7.03 4.77
C GLY A 146 -4.09 8.27 3.90
N GLN A 147 -4.29 9.45 4.49
CA GLN A 147 -4.38 10.73 3.76
C GLN A 147 -3.05 11.10 3.10
N VAL A 148 -1.93 10.93 3.80
CA VAL A 148 -0.58 11.17 3.26
C VAL A 148 -0.30 10.26 2.05
N LEU A 149 -0.61 8.96 2.16
CA LEU A 149 -0.41 8.02 1.06
C LEU A 149 -1.36 8.27 -0.12
N SER A 150 -2.60 8.74 0.13
CA SER A 150 -3.52 9.12 -0.95
C SER A 150 -3.04 10.39 -1.65
N ALA A 151 -2.50 11.35 -0.90
CA ALA A 151 -1.92 12.56 -1.48
C ALA A 151 -0.73 12.25 -2.39
N ILE A 152 0.07 11.21 -2.11
CA ILE A 152 1.11 10.73 -3.03
C ILE A 152 0.47 10.19 -4.31
N SER A 153 -0.56 9.35 -4.21
CA SER A 153 -1.23 8.78 -5.39
C SER A 153 -1.91 9.82 -6.30
N GLU A 154 -2.18 11.02 -5.77
CA GLU A 154 -2.78 12.14 -6.50
C GLU A 154 -1.74 13.15 -7.02
N GLY A 155 -0.44 12.93 -6.77
CA GLY A 155 0.62 13.86 -7.18
C GLY A 155 0.76 15.11 -6.30
N GLY A 156 0.13 15.10 -5.11
CA GLY A 156 0.05 16.22 -4.17
C GLY A 156 -1.34 16.87 -4.16
N THR A 157 -1.77 17.35 -2.98
CA THR A 157 -3.08 18.01 -2.81
C THR A 157 -2.89 19.47 -2.39
N THR A 158 -3.96 20.26 -2.44
CA THR A 158 -3.95 21.67 -1.98
C THR A 158 -3.57 21.82 -0.50
N SER A 159 -3.64 20.74 0.27
CA SER A 159 -3.36 20.70 1.71
C SER A 159 -2.00 20.08 2.05
N VAL A 160 -1.43 19.23 1.17
CA VAL A 160 -0.19 18.48 1.41
C VAL A 160 0.68 18.49 0.15
N THR A 161 1.84 19.16 0.24
CA THR A 161 2.85 19.16 -0.82
C THR A 161 3.45 17.77 -1.01
N PHE A 162 3.69 17.38 -2.27
CA PHE A 162 4.26 16.08 -2.64
C PHE A 162 5.55 15.73 -1.88
N SER A 163 6.47 16.68 -1.71
CA SER A 163 7.72 16.49 -0.97
C SER A 163 7.50 16.17 0.52
N HIS A 164 6.52 16.83 1.15
CA HIS A 164 6.16 16.56 2.53
C HIS A 164 5.48 15.18 2.67
N ALA A 165 4.59 14.83 1.75
CA ALA A 165 3.91 13.53 1.75
C ALA A 165 4.91 12.38 1.58
N LEU A 166 5.87 12.53 0.66
CA LEU A 166 6.89 11.51 0.40
C LEU A 166 7.84 11.35 1.59
N GLY A 167 8.20 12.46 2.25
CA GLY A 167 8.99 12.45 3.48
C GLY A 167 8.28 11.72 4.63
N THR A 168 7.03 12.07 4.92
CA THR A 168 6.27 11.44 6.01
C THR A 168 5.92 9.98 5.72
N ALA A 169 5.58 9.63 4.48
CA ALA A 169 5.35 8.24 4.08
C ALA A 169 6.60 7.36 4.22
N THR A 170 7.78 7.90 3.88
CA THR A 170 9.06 7.18 4.08
C THR A 170 9.31 6.93 5.56
N VAL A 171 9.07 7.92 6.43
CA VAL A 171 9.18 7.75 7.88
C VAL A 171 8.21 6.68 8.38
N TYR A 172 6.94 6.72 7.98
CA TYR A 172 5.94 5.72 8.39
C TYR A 172 6.30 4.30 7.93
N THR A 173 6.76 4.14 6.70
CA THR A 173 7.14 2.82 6.17
C THR A 173 8.38 2.25 6.86
N VAL A 174 9.40 3.08 7.13
CA VAL A 174 10.59 2.65 7.87
C VAL A 174 10.23 2.24 9.30
N ILE A 175 9.42 3.05 10.01
CA ILE A 175 8.97 2.75 11.36
C ILE A 175 8.14 1.46 11.37
N ALA A 176 7.20 1.31 10.43
CA ALA A 176 6.35 0.12 10.36
C ALA A 176 7.15 -1.16 10.05
N ALA A 177 8.13 -1.08 9.15
CA ALA A 177 9.03 -2.20 8.84
C ALA A 177 9.92 -2.56 10.04
N ALA A 178 10.46 -1.56 10.74
CA ALA A 178 11.27 -1.77 11.95
C ALA A 178 10.43 -2.41 13.06
N LEU A 179 9.25 -1.88 13.35
CA LEU A 179 8.32 -2.44 14.35
C LEU A 179 7.90 -3.87 13.98
N GLY A 180 7.57 -4.13 12.72
CA GLY A 180 7.24 -5.48 12.26
C GLY A 180 8.39 -6.46 12.47
N THR A 181 9.62 -6.04 12.17
CA THR A 181 10.83 -6.87 12.36
C THR A 181 11.14 -7.11 13.84
N VAL A 182 11.03 -6.08 14.67
CA VAL A 182 11.22 -6.19 16.13
C VAL A 182 10.16 -7.11 16.73
N LEU A 183 8.88 -6.94 16.38
CA LEU A 183 7.80 -7.79 16.88
C LEU A 183 7.98 -9.24 16.46
N PHE A 184 8.45 -9.50 15.23
CA PHE A 184 8.69 -10.85 14.73
C PHE A 184 9.91 -11.54 15.37
N THR A 185 10.92 -10.76 15.76
CA THR A 185 12.14 -11.29 16.38
C THR A 185 12.02 -11.44 17.89
N THR A 186 11.28 -10.54 18.56
CA THR A 186 11.13 -10.55 20.02
C THR A 186 9.96 -11.41 20.51
N ARG A 187 8.90 -11.61 19.71
CA ARG A 187 7.81 -12.52 20.09
C ARG A 187 8.18 -13.95 19.71
N ASP A 188 8.52 -14.74 20.72
CA ASP A 188 8.69 -16.18 20.54
C ASP A 188 7.42 -16.80 19.97
N VAL A 189 7.61 -17.68 18.99
CA VAL A 189 6.57 -18.55 18.47
C VAL A 189 6.45 -19.70 19.47
N THR A 190 5.87 -19.42 20.64
CA THR A 190 5.68 -20.43 21.68
C THR A 190 4.48 -21.30 21.35
N ALA A 191 4.81 -22.58 21.11
CA ALA A 191 4.03 -23.83 21.22
C ALA A 191 2.67 -23.91 20.50
#